data_AF-A0A1Q7AMI4-F1
#
_entry.id   AF-A0A1Q7AMI4-F1
#
_cell.length_a   1.000
_cell.length_b   1.000
_cell.length_c   1.000
_cell.angle_alpha   90.00
_cell.angle_beta   90.00
_cell.angle_gamma   90.00
#
_symmetry.space_group_name_H-M   'P 1'
#
loop_
_entity.id
_entity.type
_entity.pdbx_description
1 polymer ?
#
loop_
_entity_poly.entity_id
_entity_poly.type
_entity_poly.pdbx_seq_one_letter_code
_entity_poly.pdbx_strand_id
1 'polypeptide(L)'
;MPGAARFMLMTVVVFQTLPGAQRSRAGSRPDARPEHPPVEARNEAGCISCHAEVVSRRVMHGPAAAGQCATCHVVGSAAGRRRIVLKGGASSRDTAALCVTCHQEIRDRLEQKHRHAPVAAGNCTACHDPHGSPFRFQLPAEGNRACTTCHEDIAQALAQDHVHAPAAASCQICHDPHGASSPAQLRTAGNAVCLACHVDVPVDASVVEGGFMFGRRPAEGIERLIATGPRILLDGSLVSGHPTIAHPVDARPDPSARGRTLGCASCHNPHGSAGAKLLRFGAKGVSSLCIKCHSF
;
A
#
# COMPACT_ATOMS: atom_id res chain seq x y z
N MET A 1 53.85 -38.04 20.01
CA MET A 1 53.19 -38.60 18.79
C MET A 1 53.35 -37.58 17.67
N PRO A 2 54.33 -37.71 16.76
CA PRO A 2 54.51 -36.82 15.61
C PRO A 2 53.78 -37.38 14.37
N GLY A 3 53.32 -36.52 13.46
CA GLY A 3 52.75 -36.91 12.17
C GLY A 3 52.43 -35.65 11.36
N ALA A 4 53.41 -35.06 10.66
CA ALA A 4 53.95 -35.43 9.35
C ALA A 4 53.20 -34.71 8.20
N ALA A 5 53.99 -33.91 7.49
CA ALA A 5 53.60 -32.90 6.52
C ALA A 5 53.08 -33.46 5.18
N ARG A 6 52.20 -32.69 4.53
CA ARG A 6 51.66 -32.93 3.19
C ARG A 6 52.76 -32.79 2.13
N PHE A 7 53.00 -33.84 1.36
CA PHE A 7 53.73 -33.78 0.09
C PHE A 7 52.74 -33.89 -1.08
N MET A 8 52.85 -32.92 -1.97
CA MET A 8 52.05 -32.72 -3.17
C MET A 8 52.73 -33.49 -4.31
N LEU A 9 52.08 -34.55 -4.82
CA LEU A 9 52.55 -35.29 -5.99
C LEU A 9 51.68 -34.90 -7.19
N MET A 10 52.25 -34.15 -8.14
CA MET A 10 51.64 -33.91 -9.44
C MET A 10 51.90 -35.11 -10.34
N THR A 11 50.86 -35.92 -10.57
CA THR A 11 50.88 -37.00 -11.57
C THR A 11 50.38 -36.47 -12.91
N VAL A 12 51.32 -36.31 -13.84
CA VAL A 12 51.08 -36.06 -15.26
C VAL A 12 50.39 -37.28 -15.87
N VAL A 13 49.15 -37.12 -16.34
CA VAL A 13 48.45 -38.16 -17.11
C VAL A 13 48.48 -37.77 -18.58
N VAL A 14 49.20 -38.59 -19.34
CA VAL A 14 49.37 -38.52 -20.79
C VAL A 14 48.05 -38.85 -21.49
N PHE A 15 47.59 -37.98 -22.38
CA PHE A 15 46.46 -38.22 -23.27
C PHE A 15 46.84 -39.30 -24.29
N GLN A 16 46.24 -40.48 -24.19
CA GLN A 16 46.21 -41.46 -25.28
C GLN A 16 44.86 -41.36 -26.00
N THR A 17 44.88 -40.93 -27.25
CA THR A 17 43.73 -40.94 -28.15
C THR A 17 43.49 -42.35 -28.69
N LEU A 18 42.33 -42.95 -28.36
CA LEU A 18 41.82 -44.15 -29.06
C LEU A 18 40.74 -43.74 -30.08
N PRO A 19 40.76 -44.27 -31.31
CA PRO A 19 39.78 -43.96 -32.34
C PRO A 19 38.51 -44.81 -32.19
N GLY A 20 37.36 -44.17 -32.40
CA GLY A 20 36.16 -44.83 -32.92
C GLY A 20 35.29 -45.61 -31.93
N ALA A 21 34.27 -44.95 -31.38
CA ALA A 21 33.02 -45.60 -31.03
C ALA A 21 31.87 -44.76 -31.61
N GLN A 22 31.10 -45.42 -32.48
CA GLN A 22 30.04 -44.84 -33.30
C GLN A 22 28.93 -44.23 -32.44
N ARG A 23 28.39 -43.11 -32.90
CA ARG A 23 27.21 -42.44 -32.31
C ARG A 23 26.02 -43.40 -32.26
N SER A 24 25.77 -43.99 -31.11
CA SER A 24 24.46 -44.57 -30.78
C SER A 24 23.49 -43.41 -30.57
N ARG A 25 22.37 -43.45 -31.30
CA ARG A 25 21.30 -42.44 -31.29
C ARG A 25 20.91 -42.10 -29.85
N ALA A 26 20.98 -40.82 -29.51
CA ALA A 26 20.44 -40.28 -28.28
C ALA A 26 18.94 -40.58 -28.22
N GLY A 27 18.55 -41.45 -27.29
CA GLY A 27 17.16 -41.62 -26.89
C GLY A 27 16.60 -40.29 -26.40
N SER A 28 15.38 -39.99 -26.85
CA SER A 28 14.56 -38.87 -26.40
C SER A 28 14.46 -38.86 -24.87
N ARG A 29 14.89 -37.76 -24.24
CA ARG A 29 14.71 -37.54 -22.80
C ARG A 29 13.20 -37.35 -22.53
N PRO A 30 12.58 -38.17 -21.66
CA PRO A 30 11.20 -38.00 -21.26
C PRO A 30 11.17 -37.06 -20.05
N ASP A 31 11.11 -35.75 -20.27
CA ASP A 31 10.77 -34.82 -19.17
C ASP A 31 10.31 -33.43 -19.66
N ALA A 32 9.62 -33.39 -20.80
CA ALA A 32 8.90 -32.19 -21.21
C ALA A 32 7.58 -32.14 -20.44
N ARG A 33 7.53 -31.37 -19.34
CA ARG A 33 6.24 -30.92 -18.79
C ARG A 33 5.45 -30.23 -19.92
N PRO A 34 4.11 -30.38 -19.98
CA PRO A 34 3.33 -29.93 -21.13
C PRO A 34 3.58 -28.45 -21.44
N GLU A 35 3.95 -28.14 -22.68
CA GLU A 35 3.95 -26.77 -23.19
C GLU A 35 2.52 -26.20 -23.13
N HIS A 36 2.35 -24.89 -22.91
CA HIS A 36 1.02 -24.29 -22.94
C HIS A 36 0.36 -24.59 -24.30
N PRO A 37 -0.85 -25.17 -24.37
CA PRO A 37 -1.44 -25.61 -25.63
C PRO A 37 -1.66 -24.44 -26.60
N PRO A 38 -1.60 -24.69 -27.92
CA PRO A 38 -1.99 -23.69 -28.92
C PRO A 38 -3.46 -23.37 -28.72
N VAL A 39 -3.77 -22.09 -28.49
CA VAL A 39 -5.16 -21.63 -28.34
C VAL A 39 -5.69 -21.47 -29.76
N GLU A 40 -6.26 -22.56 -30.32
CA GLU A 40 -6.69 -22.67 -31.73
C GLU A 40 -7.83 -21.70 -32.09
N ALA A 41 -8.46 -21.08 -31.10
CA ALA A 41 -9.25 -19.88 -31.25
C ALA A 41 -8.87 -18.91 -30.15
N ARG A 42 -8.67 -17.63 -30.48
CA ARG A 42 -8.60 -16.54 -29.51
C ARG A 42 -9.97 -16.28 -28.86
N ASN A 43 -10.75 -17.32 -28.59
CA ASN A 43 -11.98 -17.19 -27.83
C ASN A 43 -11.63 -17.24 -26.35
N GLU A 44 -12.09 -16.23 -25.64
CA GLU A 44 -11.82 -15.94 -24.24
C GLU A 44 -12.26 -17.09 -23.29
N ALA A 45 -13.24 -17.89 -23.73
CA ALA A 45 -13.70 -19.10 -23.05
C ALA A 45 -12.68 -20.26 -23.04
N GLY A 46 -11.72 -20.30 -23.97
CA GLY A 46 -10.71 -21.36 -24.02
C GLY A 46 -9.70 -21.30 -22.87
N CYS A 47 -9.34 -20.09 -22.42
CA CYS A 47 -8.36 -19.88 -21.35
C CYS A 47 -8.81 -20.48 -20.01
N ILE A 48 -10.09 -20.29 -19.65
CA ILE A 48 -10.64 -20.70 -18.35
C ILE A 48 -10.84 -22.22 -18.23
N SER A 49 -10.84 -22.96 -19.35
CA SER A 49 -10.91 -24.44 -19.31
C SER A 49 -9.74 -25.07 -18.54
N CYS A 50 -8.57 -24.43 -18.58
CA CYS A 50 -7.37 -24.84 -17.83
C CYS A 50 -7.04 -23.89 -16.68
N HIS A 51 -7.38 -22.59 -16.79
CA HIS A 51 -7.06 -21.56 -15.80
C HIS A 51 -8.28 -21.13 -14.96
N ALA A 52 -9.21 -22.05 -14.67
CA ALA A 52 -10.46 -21.73 -13.96
C ALA A 52 -10.25 -21.01 -12.60
N GLU A 53 -9.10 -21.23 -11.96
CA GLU A 53 -8.75 -20.59 -10.68
C GLU A 53 -8.64 -19.05 -10.79
N VAL A 54 -8.24 -18.52 -11.95
CA VAL A 54 -8.05 -17.06 -12.12
C VAL A 54 -9.36 -16.30 -12.25
N VAL A 55 -10.50 -17.01 -12.36
CA VAL A 55 -11.85 -16.42 -12.48
C VAL A 55 -12.78 -16.87 -11.35
N SER A 56 -12.24 -17.43 -10.26
CA SER A 56 -13.05 -17.98 -9.16
C SER A 56 -13.23 -17.02 -7.97
N ARG A 57 -12.77 -15.77 -8.11
CA ARG A 57 -12.78 -14.78 -7.01
C ARG A 57 -14.18 -14.17 -6.83
N ARG A 58 -14.57 -13.90 -5.57
CA ARG A 58 -15.89 -13.33 -5.24
C ARG A 58 -16.13 -11.96 -5.86
N VAL A 59 -15.13 -11.08 -5.81
CA VAL A 59 -15.17 -9.71 -6.36
C VAL A 59 -14.14 -9.62 -7.49
N MET A 60 -14.54 -10.06 -8.66
CA MET A 60 -13.69 -10.06 -9.86
C MET A 60 -13.45 -8.65 -10.40
N HIS A 61 -12.30 -8.47 -11.03
CA HIS A 61 -12.04 -7.31 -11.87
C HIS A 61 -12.84 -7.43 -13.18
N GLY A 62 -13.42 -6.33 -13.69
CA GLY A 62 -14.37 -6.37 -14.81
C GLY A 62 -13.89 -7.15 -16.05
N PRO A 63 -12.72 -6.80 -16.63
CA PRO A 63 -12.11 -7.58 -17.72
C PRO A 63 -11.87 -9.06 -17.39
N ALA A 64 -11.50 -9.41 -16.16
CA ALA A 64 -11.30 -10.80 -15.76
C ALA A 64 -12.63 -11.56 -15.69
N ALA A 65 -13.67 -10.95 -15.12
CA ALA A 65 -15.02 -11.50 -15.06
C ALA A 65 -15.63 -11.74 -16.46
N ALA A 66 -15.30 -10.86 -17.40
CA ALA A 66 -15.76 -10.96 -18.79
C ALA A 66 -14.95 -11.97 -19.63
N GLY A 67 -13.91 -12.59 -19.06
CA GLY A 67 -13.03 -13.50 -19.81
C GLY A 67 -12.03 -12.80 -20.73
N GLN A 68 -11.90 -11.47 -20.66
CA GLN A 68 -11.09 -10.65 -21.57
C GLN A 68 -9.59 -10.72 -21.25
N CYS A 69 -9.05 -11.93 -21.16
CA CYS A 69 -7.66 -12.19 -20.81
C CYS A 69 -6.69 -11.48 -21.75
N ALA A 70 -7.04 -11.41 -23.04
CA ALA A 70 -6.23 -10.78 -24.06
C ALA A 70 -6.11 -9.26 -23.87
N THR A 71 -6.92 -8.61 -23.06
CA THR A 71 -6.80 -7.17 -22.77
C THR A 71 -5.52 -6.86 -21.99
N CYS A 72 -5.13 -7.75 -21.07
CA CYS A 72 -3.94 -7.56 -20.25
C CYS A 72 -2.80 -8.50 -20.63
N HIS A 73 -3.11 -9.67 -21.20
CA HIS A 73 -2.13 -10.71 -21.47
C HIS A 73 -1.86 -10.93 -22.95
N VAL A 74 -0.64 -11.39 -23.23
CA VAL A 74 -0.27 -12.02 -24.49
C VAL A 74 0.32 -13.39 -24.20
N VAL A 75 0.00 -14.36 -25.05
CA VAL A 75 0.62 -15.68 -25.03
C VAL A 75 1.85 -15.61 -25.93
N GLY A 76 3.04 -15.68 -25.33
CA GLY A 76 4.31 -15.67 -26.02
C GLY A 76 5.12 -16.93 -25.75
N SER A 77 6.35 -16.96 -26.25
CA SER A 77 7.35 -17.99 -25.93
C SER A 77 8.63 -17.32 -25.43
N ALA A 78 9.15 -17.79 -24.30
CA ALA A 78 10.43 -17.34 -23.75
C ALA A 78 11.30 -18.57 -23.42
N ALA A 79 12.53 -18.58 -23.94
CA ALA A 79 13.48 -19.70 -23.80
C ALA A 79 12.87 -21.07 -24.17
N GLY A 80 12.15 -21.14 -25.29
CA GLY A 80 11.52 -22.38 -25.78
C GLY A 80 10.28 -22.83 -25.01
N ARG A 81 9.82 -22.05 -24.01
CA ARG A 81 8.60 -22.36 -23.24
C ARG A 81 7.52 -21.33 -23.49
N ARG A 82 6.29 -21.77 -23.77
CA ARG A 82 5.15 -20.87 -23.89
C ARG A 82 4.77 -20.28 -22.54
N ARG A 83 4.50 -18.98 -22.48
CA ARG A 83 4.18 -18.23 -21.26
C ARG A 83 3.09 -17.19 -21.55
N ILE A 84 2.27 -16.95 -20.54
CA ILE A 84 1.36 -15.81 -20.50
C ILE A 84 2.11 -14.65 -19.86
N VAL A 85 2.24 -13.53 -20.55
CA VAL A 85 2.92 -12.32 -20.06
C VAL A 85 2.00 -11.12 -20.17
N LEU A 86 2.33 -10.03 -19.46
CA LEU A 86 1.55 -8.79 -19.52
C LEU A 86 1.87 -8.01 -20.81
N LYS A 87 0.87 -7.28 -21.32
CA LYS A 87 0.98 -6.44 -22.50
C LYS A 87 1.83 -5.19 -22.24
N GLY A 88 2.40 -4.65 -23.33
CA GLY A 88 3.03 -3.33 -23.32
C GLY A 88 4.33 -3.24 -22.51
N GLY A 89 5.03 -4.37 -22.31
CA GLY A 89 6.27 -4.40 -21.51
C GLY A 89 6.03 -4.32 -20.00
N ALA A 90 4.78 -4.33 -19.54
CA ALA A 90 4.45 -4.38 -18.13
C ALA A 90 4.96 -5.66 -17.47
N SER A 91 5.24 -5.57 -16.18
CA SER A 91 5.63 -6.70 -15.35
C SER A 91 4.91 -6.64 -14.02
N SER A 92 4.91 -7.71 -13.24
CA SER A 92 4.33 -7.71 -11.89
C SER A 92 4.99 -6.72 -10.92
N ARG A 93 6.09 -6.07 -11.33
CA ARG A 93 6.79 -5.03 -10.54
C ARG A 93 6.53 -3.61 -11.05
N ASP A 94 5.99 -3.47 -12.26
CA ASP A 94 5.59 -2.21 -12.86
C ASP A 94 4.46 -2.48 -13.86
N THR A 95 3.23 -2.23 -13.41
CA THR A 95 2.00 -2.43 -14.16
C THR A 95 1.35 -1.11 -14.56
N ALA A 96 1.87 0.03 -14.12
CA ALA A 96 1.19 1.31 -14.22
C ALA A 96 0.82 1.63 -15.68
N ALA A 97 1.77 1.52 -16.60
CA ALA A 97 1.55 1.80 -18.03
C ALA A 97 0.43 0.96 -18.65
N LEU A 98 0.22 -0.28 -18.16
CA LEU A 98 -0.89 -1.13 -18.59
C LEU A 98 -2.20 -0.70 -17.94
N CYS A 99 -2.22 -0.54 -16.62
CA CYS A 99 -3.43 -0.23 -15.85
C CYS A 99 -4.07 1.09 -16.29
N VAL A 100 -3.25 2.12 -16.52
CA VAL A 100 -3.74 3.45 -16.92
C VAL A 100 -4.24 3.52 -18.35
N THR A 101 -4.11 2.47 -19.17
CA THR A 101 -4.79 2.44 -20.48
C THR A 101 -6.32 2.55 -20.31
N CYS A 102 -6.86 1.98 -19.23
CA CYS A 102 -8.28 2.05 -18.88
C CYS A 102 -8.54 2.93 -17.65
N HIS A 103 -7.73 2.83 -16.58
CA HIS A 103 -7.91 3.61 -15.36
C HIS A 103 -7.27 4.99 -15.48
N GLN A 104 -7.85 5.84 -16.31
CA GLN A 104 -7.29 7.16 -16.61
C GLN A 104 -7.45 8.13 -15.43
N GLU A 105 -8.45 7.91 -14.59
CA GLU A 105 -8.76 8.69 -13.39
C GLU A 105 -7.60 8.70 -12.37
N ILE A 106 -6.73 7.69 -12.40
CA ILE A 106 -5.60 7.62 -11.46
C ILE A 106 -4.38 8.40 -11.92
N ARG A 107 -4.31 8.82 -13.20
CA ARG A 107 -3.13 9.51 -13.75
C ARG A 107 -2.76 10.75 -12.92
N ASP A 108 -3.74 11.55 -12.52
CA ASP A 108 -3.51 12.74 -11.70
C ASP A 108 -2.92 12.41 -10.32
N ARG A 109 -3.23 11.22 -9.78
CA ARG A 109 -2.62 10.73 -8.54
C ARG A 109 -1.19 10.24 -8.74
N LEU A 110 -0.87 9.73 -9.93
CA LEU A 110 0.49 9.33 -10.32
C LEU A 110 1.43 10.53 -10.56
N GLU A 111 0.90 11.73 -10.72
CA GLU A 111 1.68 12.98 -10.82
C GLU A 111 1.86 13.69 -9.47
N GLN A 112 1.23 13.19 -8.40
CA GLN A 112 1.35 13.82 -7.08
C GLN A 112 2.79 13.73 -6.55
N LYS A 113 3.21 14.77 -5.83
CA LYS A 113 4.56 14.86 -5.25
C LYS A 113 4.82 13.73 -4.24
N HIS A 114 3.84 13.44 -3.39
CA HIS A 114 3.97 12.43 -2.35
C HIS A 114 3.11 11.23 -2.71
N ARG A 115 3.68 10.34 -3.54
CA ARG A 115 3.07 9.04 -3.90
C ARG A 115 3.42 7.97 -2.89
N HIS A 116 2.47 7.07 -2.65
CA HIS A 116 2.74 5.87 -1.87
C HIS A 116 3.79 5.00 -2.57
N ALA A 117 4.71 4.37 -1.84
CA ALA A 117 5.91 3.77 -2.44
C ALA A 117 5.62 2.74 -3.57
N PRO A 118 4.75 1.73 -3.38
CA PRO A 118 4.27 0.87 -4.46
C PRO A 118 3.76 1.61 -5.71
N VAL A 119 3.03 2.71 -5.51
CA VAL A 119 2.45 3.49 -6.61
C VAL A 119 3.52 4.30 -7.33
N ALA A 120 4.47 4.88 -6.60
CA ALA A 120 5.64 5.55 -7.18
C ALA A 120 6.50 4.60 -8.02
N ALA A 121 6.53 3.31 -7.67
CA ALA A 121 7.21 2.25 -8.42
C ALA A 121 6.36 1.67 -9.58
N GLY A 122 5.14 2.16 -9.79
CA GLY A 122 4.22 1.64 -10.80
C GLY A 122 3.61 0.27 -10.48
N ASN A 123 3.79 -0.24 -9.26
CA ASN A 123 3.33 -1.57 -8.85
C ASN A 123 1.93 -1.51 -8.25
N CYS A 124 0.91 -1.37 -9.11
CA CYS A 124 -0.50 -1.40 -8.69
C CYS A 124 -0.87 -2.75 -8.04
N THR A 125 -0.20 -3.83 -8.48
CA THR A 125 -0.46 -5.20 -8.01
C THR A 125 0.11 -5.52 -6.63
N ALA A 126 0.81 -4.58 -6.00
CA ALA A 126 1.19 -4.71 -4.59
C ALA A 126 -0.04 -4.71 -3.67
N CYS A 127 -1.12 -4.02 -4.07
CA CYS A 127 -2.33 -3.88 -3.28
C CYS A 127 -3.60 -4.34 -4.03
N HIS A 128 -3.61 -4.37 -5.36
CA HIS A 128 -4.78 -4.78 -6.14
C HIS A 128 -4.53 -6.11 -6.87
N ASP A 129 -5.46 -7.06 -6.76
CA ASP A 129 -5.45 -8.29 -7.54
C ASP A 129 -6.24 -8.08 -8.86
N PRO A 130 -5.58 -7.99 -10.02
CA PRO A 130 -6.25 -7.70 -11.30
C PRO A 130 -7.14 -8.85 -11.79
N HIS A 131 -7.11 -10.03 -11.16
CA HIS A 131 -8.04 -11.12 -11.42
C HIS A 131 -9.26 -11.05 -10.50
N GLY A 132 -9.05 -10.65 -9.24
CA GLY A 132 -10.12 -10.45 -8.29
C GLY A 132 -9.71 -10.76 -6.85
N SER A 133 -10.56 -10.38 -5.91
CA SER A 133 -10.35 -10.72 -4.49
C SER A 133 -11.66 -11.02 -3.77
N PRO A 134 -11.64 -11.48 -2.52
CA PRO A 134 -12.84 -11.51 -1.68
C PRO A 134 -13.42 -10.12 -1.35
N PHE A 135 -12.62 -9.06 -1.52
CA PHE A 135 -12.89 -7.71 -1.01
C PHE A 135 -13.09 -6.70 -2.15
N ARG A 136 -13.79 -5.60 -1.83
CA ARG A 136 -13.99 -4.49 -2.78
C ARG A 136 -12.65 -3.91 -3.22
N PHE A 137 -12.64 -3.34 -4.44
CA PHE A 137 -11.43 -2.80 -5.06
C PHE A 137 -10.30 -3.81 -5.23
N GLN A 138 -10.62 -5.11 -5.22
CA GLN A 138 -9.65 -6.18 -5.44
C GLN A 138 -8.49 -6.18 -4.42
N LEU A 139 -8.76 -5.75 -3.18
CA LEU A 139 -7.75 -5.69 -2.13
C LEU A 139 -7.46 -7.08 -1.53
N PRO A 140 -6.26 -7.33 -0.98
CA PRO A 140 -5.92 -8.60 -0.35
C PRO A 140 -6.63 -8.81 0.99
N ALA A 141 -7.12 -7.73 1.62
CA ALA A 141 -7.81 -7.76 2.91
C ALA A 141 -8.88 -6.66 2.97
N GLU A 142 -9.79 -6.77 3.94
CA GLU A 142 -10.86 -5.79 4.13
C GLU A 142 -10.41 -4.57 4.92
N GLY A 143 -10.83 -3.39 4.46
CA GLY A 143 -10.67 -2.13 5.18
C GLY A 143 -9.21 -1.86 5.56
N ASN A 144 -8.99 -1.44 6.81
CA ASN A 144 -7.67 -1.09 7.32
C ASN A 144 -6.67 -2.25 7.31
N ARG A 145 -7.14 -3.51 7.32
CA ARG A 145 -6.23 -4.66 7.28
C ARG A 145 -5.42 -4.71 5.99
N ALA A 146 -5.92 -4.14 4.88
CA ALA A 146 -5.16 -4.04 3.64
C ALA A 146 -3.91 -3.16 3.78
N CYS A 147 -3.89 -2.24 4.74
CA CYS A 147 -2.74 -1.37 5.02
C CYS A 147 -1.82 -2.00 6.08
N THR A 148 -2.41 -2.53 7.15
CA THR A 148 -1.67 -3.03 8.32
C THR A 148 -1.00 -4.38 8.10
N THR A 149 -1.14 -5.00 6.92
CA THR A 149 -0.28 -6.13 6.53
C THR A 149 1.19 -5.71 6.41
N CYS A 150 1.44 -4.44 6.10
CA CYS A 150 2.79 -3.88 5.96
C CYS A 150 3.09 -2.81 7.03
N HIS A 151 2.09 -2.03 7.43
CA HIS A 151 2.22 -0.96 8.43
C HIS A 151 1.98 -1.51 9.86
N GLU A 152 2.91 -2.32 10.34
CA GLU A 152 2.80 -2.99 11.64
C GLU A 152 2.83 -2.01 12.82
N ASP A 153 3.62 -0.93 12.72
CA ASP A 153 3.67 0.15 13.71
C ASP A 153 2.29 0.80 13.91
N ILE A 154 1.55 0.99 12.82
CA ILE A 154 0.18 1.50 12.87
C ILE A 154 -0.77 0.45 13.43
N ALA A 155 -0.59 -0.82 13.08
CA ALA A 155 -1.36 -1.92 13.67
C ALA A 155 -1.22 -1.95 15.21
N GLN A 156 -0.01 -1.75 15.72
CA GLN A 156 0.28 -1.67 17.15
C GLN A 156 -0.36 -0.44 17.81
N ALA A 157 -0.38 0.70 17.12
CA ALA A 157 -1.05 1.91 17.60
C ALA A 157 -2.58 1.72 17.69
N LEU A 158 -3.18 1.06 16.69
CA LEU A 158 -4.60 0.73 16.67
C LEU A 158 -5.00 -0.34 17.71
N ALA A 159 -4.03 -1.01 18.32
CA ALA A 159 -4.24 -1.99 19.39
C ALA A 159 -4.09 -1.39 20.81
N GLN A 160 -3.81 -0.09 20.93
CA GLN A 160 -3.67 0.59 22.23
C GLN A 160 -5.04 0.89 22.88
N ASP A 161 -5.01 1.23 24.17
CA ASP A 161 -6.21 1.51 24.99
C ASP A 161 -7.09 2.64 24.43
N HIS A 162 -6.48 3.64 23.80
CA HIS A 162 -7.19 4.76 23.19
C HIS A 162 -6.88 4.83 21.71
N VAL A 163 -7.87 4.50 20.89
CA VAL A 163 -7.77 4.55 19.43
C VAL A 163 -8.55 5.74 18.91
N HIS A 164 -7.95 6.47 17.97
CA HIS A 164 -8.63 7.56 17.28
C HIS A 164 -9.73 6.97 16.39
N ALA A 165 -10.99 7.28 16.67
CA ALA A 165 -12.13 6.62 16.02
C ALA A 165 -12.10 6.69 14.48
N PRO A 166 -11.74 7.83 13.83
CA PRO A 166 -11.53 7.87 12.38
C PRO A 166 -10.45 6.89 11.88
N ALA A 167 -9.35 6.75 12.63
CA ALA A 167 -8.28 5.82 12.27
C ALA A 167 -8.73 4.36 12.40
N ALA A 168 -9.52 4.02 13.42
CA ALA A 168 -10.12 2.69 13.56
C ALA A 168 -11.10 2.36 12.42
N ALA A 169 -11.82 3.37 11.92
CA ALA A 169 -12.81 3.19 10.88
C ALA A 169 -12.19 3.01 9.50
N SER A 170 -11.30 3.92 9.07
CA SER A 170 -10.78 3.91 7.71
C SER A 170 -9.58 4.85 7.53
N CYS A 171 -8.40 4.32 7.16
CA CYS A 171 -7.19 5.11 6.90
C CYS A 171 -7.42 6.22 5.86
N GLN A 172 -8.27 5.92 4.87
CA GLN A 172 -8.55 6.78 3.71
C GLN A 172 -9.43 8.00 4.03
N ILE A 173 -9.89 8.14 5.29
CA ILE A 173 -10.51 9.39 5.78
C ILE A 173 -9.48 10.52 5.74
N CYS A 174 -8.25 10.24 6.18
CA CYS A 174 -7.18 11.24 6.25
C CYS A 174 -6.11 11.05 5.16
N HIS A 175 -5.90 9.82 4.71
CA HIS A 175 -4.87 9.48 3.72
C HIS A 175 -5.45 9.24 2.32
N ASP A 176 -4.65 9.45 1.28
CA ASP A 176 -4.90 8.94 -0.06
C ASP A 176 -3.88 7.82 -0.37
N PRO A 177 -4.29 6.54 -0.44
CA PRO A 177 -3.36 5.43 -0.58
C PRO A 177 -2.57 5.43 -1.89
N HIS A 178 -2.95 6.25 -2.88
CA HIS A 178 -2.21 6.38 -4.12
C HIS A 178 -1.19 7.51 -4.06
N GLY A 179 -1.64 8.71 -3.68
CA GLY A 179 -0.78 9.86 -3.61
C GLY A 179 -1.54 11.14 -3.27
N ALA A 180 -0.83 12.08 -2.65
CA ALA A 180 -1.36 13.39 -2.30
C ALA A 180 -0.30 14.48 -2.48
N SER A 181 -0.75 15.74 -2.41
CA SER A 181 0.12 16.92 -2.42
C SER A 181 0.88 17.12 -1.11
N SER A 182 0.48 16.44 -0.03
CA SER A 182 1.06 16.58 1.31
C SER A 182 1.87 15.34 1.72
N PRO A 183 2.92 15.50 2.57
CA PRO A 183 3.69 14.37 3.11
C PRO A 183 2.81 13.31 3.80
N ALA A 184 3.32 12.08 3.88
CA ALA A 184 2.60 10.91 4.41
C ALA A 184 1.25 10.65 3.73
N GLN A 185 1.10 11.10 2.47
CA GLN A 185 -0.11 10.93 1.67
C GLN A 185 -1.36 11.53 2.33
N LEU A 186 -1.20 12.57 3.14
CA LEU A 186 -2.35 13.22 3.76
C LEU A 186 -3.18 13.99 2.72
N ARG A 187 -4.50 13.93 2.85
CA ARG A 187 -5.43 14.66 1.96
C ARG A 187 -5.28 16.18 2.05
N THR A 188 -4.72 16.70 3.13
CA THR A 188 -4.35 18.10 3.31
C THR A 188 -3.17 18.23 4.27
N ALA A 189 -2.54 19.39 4.31
CA ALA A 189 -1.29 19.62 5.02
C ALA A 189 -1.48 19.85 6.53
N GLY A 190 -0.58 19.26 7.32
CA GLY A 190 -0.38 19.62 8.73
C GLY A 190 -1.66 19.58 9.56
N ASN A 191 -1.88 20.62 10.37
CA ASN A 191 -3.04 20.72 11.26
C ASN A 191 -4.38 20.79 10.50
N ALA A 192 -4.39 21.18 9.22
CA ALA A 192 -5.63 21.31 8.45
C ALA A 192 -6.41 20.00 8.33
N VAL A 193 -5.74 18.84 8.39
CA VAL A 193 -6.42 17.53 8.33
C VAL A 193 -7.20 17.26 9.62
N CYS A 194 -6.68 17.73 10.75
CA CYS A 194 -7.34 17.63 12.05
C CYS A 194 -8.52 18.61 12.11
N LEU A 195 -8.28 19.85 11.69
CA LEU A 195 -9.25 20.94 11.69
C LEU A 195 -10.39 20.75 10.69
N ALA A 196 -10.28 19.76 9.79
CA ALA A 196 -11.38 19.34 8.94
C ALA A 196 -12.56 18.78 9.74
N CYS A 197 -12.33 18.24 10.96
CA CYS A 197 -13.36 17.76 11.86
C CYS A 197 -13.31 18.41 13.26
N HIS A 198 -12.12 18.76 13.75
CA HIS A 198 -11.93 19.35 15.07
C HIS A 198 -12.00 20.87 15.01
N VAL A 199 -13.06 21.48 15.55
CA VAL A 199 -13.36 22.91 15.38
C VAL A 199 -13.39 23.67 16.71
N ASP A 200 -13.03 24.95 16.69
CA ASP A 200 -12.93 25.81 17.88
C ASP A 200 -14.24 26.49 18.28
N VAL A 201 -15.26 26.48 17.41
CA VAL A 201 -16.57 27.07 17.66
C VAL A 201 -17.68 26.13 17.20
N PRO A 202 -18.82 26.06 17.92
CA PRO A 202 -19.98 25.30 17.49
C PRO A 202 -20.39 25.77 16.10
N VAL A 203 -20.47 24.84 15.16
CA VAL A 203 -21.04 25.12 13.84
C VAL A 203 -22.49 24.68 13.82
N ASP A 204 -23.32 25.45 13.11
CA ASP A 204 -24.73 25.18 12.93
C ASP A 204 -24.95 23.75 12.38
N ALA A 205 -25.87 23.03 13.00
CA ALA A 205 -26.21 21.64 12.69
C ALA A 205 -26.74 21.45 11.24
N SER A 206 -27.14 22.54 10.58
CA SER A 206 -27.59 22.56 9.18
C SER A 206 -26.55 22.07 8.16
N VAL A 207 -25.26 22.00 8.54
CA VAL A 207 -24.18 21.47 7.67
C VAL A 207 -24.09 19.93 7.70
N VAL A 208 -24.74 19.27 8.68
CA VAL A 208 -24.60 17.81 8.91
C VAL A 208 -25.69 16.99 8.19
N GLU A 209 -26.80 17.61 7.78
CA GLU A 209 -27.88 16.95 7.03
C GLU A 209 -27.60 16.93 5.53
N GLY A 210 -26.58 16.16 5.13
CA GLY A 210 -26.22 15.98 3.73
C GLY A 210 -25.38 14.72 3.50
N GLY A 211 -25.68 13.66 4.25
CA GLY A 211 -24.94 12.41 4.19
C GLY A 211 -25.08 11.71 2.84
N PHE A 212 -23.95 11.46 2.17
CA PHE A 212 -23.64 10.20 1.48
C PHE A 212 -22.11 10.10 1.35
N MET A 213 -21.45 9.21 2.11
CA MET A 213 -20.00 8.99 2.09
C MET A 213 -19.45 8.26 0.85
N PHE A 214 -20.31 7.85 -0.10
CA PHE A 214 -19.87 7.32 -1.40
C PHE A 214 -20.72 7.86 -2.55
N GLY A 215 -20.14 8.65 -3.46
CA GLY A 215 -20.84 9.24 -4.61
C GLY A 215 -19.89 9.82 -5.65
N ARG A 216 -20.08 9.46 -6.93
CA ARG A 216 -19.26 9.79 -8.11
C ARG A 216 -19.47 11.24 -8.59
N ARG A 217 -19.03 12.25 -7.85
CA ARG A 217 -18.92 13.65 -8.34
C ARG A 217 -17.71 14.35 -7.69
N PRO A 218 -17.10 15.36 -8.34
CA PRO A 218 -15.77 15.87 -8.01
C PRO A 218 -15.83 16.82 -6.82
N ALA A 219 -15.95 16.25 -5.62
CA ALA A 219 -15.39 16.84 -4.42
C ALA A 219 -14.16 15.99 -4.06
N GLU A 220 -13.15 16.05 -4.91
CA GLU A 220 -11.92 15.27 -4.78
C GLU A 220 -10.99 15.95 -3.76
N GLY A 221 -11.26 15.78 -2.46
CA GLY A 221 -10.38 16.32 -1.44
C GLY A 221 -10.97 16.43 -0.04
N ILE A 222 -10.25 17.16 0.83
CA ILE A 222 -10.61 17.44 2.22
C ILE A 222 -11.94 18.21 2.34
N GLU A 223 -12.36 18.90 1.28
CA GLU A 223 -13.57 19.72 1.19
C GLU A 223 -14.82 18.89 1.48
N ARG A 224 -14.86 17.63 1.02
CA ARG A 224 -15.98 16.74 1.32
C ARG A 224 -16.01 16.35 2.79
N LEU A 225 -14.84 16.12 3.40
CA LEU A 225 -14.75 15.87 4.83
C LEU A 225 -15.16 17.11 5.63
N ILE A 226 -14.80 18.31 5.14
CA ILE A 226 -15.24 19.60 5.71
C ILE A 226 -16.76 19.79 5.58
N ALA A 227 -17.37 19.36 4.47
CA ALA A 227 -18.79 19.53 4.24
C ALA A 227 -19.66 18.51 4.98
N THR A 228 -19.19 17.26 5.13
CA THR A 228 -20.03 16.13 5.59
C THR A 228 -19.52 15.45 6.84
N GLY A 229 -18.29 15.75 7.27
CA GLY A 229 -17.67 15.15 8.44
C GLY A 229 -18.20 15.71 9.75
N PRO A 230 -18.16 14.91 10.84
CA PRO A 230 -18.60 15.36 12.15
C PRO A 230 -17.79 16.56 12.62
N ARG A 231 -18.49 17.51 13.25
CA ARG A 231 -17.91 18.74 13.77
C ARG A 231 -17.69 18.55 15.26
N ILE A 232 -16.48 18.12 15.60
CA ILE A 232 -16.08 17.77 16.94
C ILE A 232 -15.49 19.03 17.57
N LEU A 233 -16.17 19.57 18.57
CA LEU A 233 -15.62 20.71 19.29
C LEU A 233 -14.34 20.28 19.99
N LEU A 234 -13.28 21.06 19.76
CA LEU A 234 -12.16 21.09 20.67
C LEU A 234 -12.72 21.59 22.01
N ASP A 235 -12.35 20.93 23.11
CA ASP A 235 -12.82 21.30 24.45
C ASP A 235 -12.67 22.82 24.64
N GLY A 236 -13.77 23.52 24.91
CA GLY A 236 -13.85 24.98 24.93
C GLY A 236 -12.98 25.64 26.02
N SER A 237 -12.36 24.86 26.91
CA SER A 237 -11.27 25.33 27.78
C SER A 237 -9.95 25.60 27.02
N LEU A 238 -9.87 25.24 25.74
CA LEU A 238 -8.67 25.26 24.90
C LEU A 238 -8.60 26.43 23.92
N VAL A 239 -9.40 27.49 24.13
CA VAL A 239 -9.36 28.72 23.32
C VAL A 239 -8.01 29.45 23.35
N SER A 240 -7.04 29.00 24.17
CA SER A 240 -5.61 29.32 24.04
C SER A 240 -4.69 28.27 24.66
N GLY A 241 -3.82 27.66 23.83
CA GLY A 241 -2.59 26.95 24.27
C GLY A 241 -2.73 25.53 24.84
N HIS A 242 -3.52 24.64 24.24
CA HIS A 242 -3.73 23.26 24.71
C HIS A 242 -2.52 22.58 25.40
N PRO A 243 -2.56 22.19 26.70
CA PRO A 243 -3.46 22.53 27.84
C PRO A 243 -2.81 23.51 28.85
N THR A 244 -1.77 24.23 28.44
CA THR A 244 -1.11 25.27 29.23
C THR A 244 -1.19 26.57 28.45
N ILE A 245 -1.99 27.52 28.94
CA ILE A 245 -2.17 28.86 28.37
C ILE A 245 -0.83 29.37 27.79
N ALA A 246 -0.78 29.59 26.47
CA ALA A 246 0.37 30.00 25.65
C ALA A 246 1.36 28.94 25.12
N HIS A 247 1.05 27.63 25.10
CA HIS A 247 1.87 26.69 24.33
C HIS A 247 1.59 26.77 22.81
N PRO A 248 2.61 26.99 21.96
CA PRO A 248 2.44 27.02 20.52
C PRO A 248 2.07 25.62 19.99
N VAL A 249 1.08 25.58 19.10
CA VAL A 249 0.63 24.38 18.37
C VAL A 249 0.98 24.45 16.88
N ASP A 250 1.76 25.46 16.49
CA ASP A 250 2.34 25.68 15.18
C ASP A 250 3.54 26.65 15.28
N ALA A 251 4.25 26.87 14.17
CA ALA A 251 5.27 27.89 13.95
C ALA A 251 6.53 27.84 14.85
N ARG A 252 6.64 26.86 15.74
CA ARG A 252 7.84 26.57 16.53
C ARG A 252 8.41 25.20 16.16
N PRO A 253 9.71 24.95 16.33
CA PRO A 253 10.29 23.62 16.10
C PRO A 253 9.69 22.56 17.00
N ASP A 254 9.38 21.38 16.45
CA ASP A 254 8.91 20.22 17.19
C ASP A 254 10.09 19.52 17.87
N PRO A 255 10.18 19.52 19.21
CA PRO A 255 11.27 18.85 19.94
C PRO A 255 11.20 17.33 19.80
N SER A 256 10.03 16.76 19.49
CA SER A 256 9.88 15.32 19.29
C SER A 256 10.39 14.83 17.94
N ALA A 257 10.67 15.75 17.00
CA ALA A 257 11.12 15.39 15.66
C ALA A 257 11.83 16.54 14.94
N ARG A 258 13.12 16.32 14.68
CA ARG A 258 13.99 17.28 14.00
C ARG A 258 13.45 17.69 12.64
N GLY A 259 13.41 19.01 12.39
CA GLY A 259 13.01 19.59 11.10
C GLY A 259 11.50 19.69 10.88
N ARG A 260 10.67 19.33 11.87
CA ARG A 260 9.23 19.60 11.85
C ARG A 260 8.89 20.82 12.69
N THR A 261 7.79 21.47 12.37
CA THR A 261 7.13 22.42 13.27
C THR A 261 6.18 21.68 14.20
N LEU A 262 5.94 22.24 15.38
CA LEU A 262 4.94 21.77 16.32
C LEU A 262 3.58 21.70 15.61
N GLY A 263 2.82 20.67 15.93
CA GLY A 263 1.47 20.46 15.42
C GLY A 263 0.66 19.61 16.38
N CYS A 264 -0.60 19.35 16.05
CA CYS A 264 -1.46 18.47 16.85
C CYS A 264 -0.80 17.11 17.09
N ALA A 265 -0.14 16.56 16.05
CA ALA A 265 0.51 15.26 16.07
C ALA A 265 1.85 15.22 16.85
N SER A 266 2.36 16.36 17.34
CA SER A 266 3.53 16.42 18.23
C SER A 266 3.16 15.98 19.65
N CYS A 267 1.91 16.21 20.06
CA CYS A 267 1.38 15.85 21.38
C CYS A 267 0.40 14.67 21.32
N HIS A 268 -0.34 14.53 20.22
CA HIS A 268 -1.33 13.48 20.03
C HIS A 268 -0.86 12.43 19.00
N ASN A 269 -1.23 11.18 19.20
CA ASN A 269 -1.10 10.15 18.18
C ASN A 269 -2.39 10.10 17.36
N PRO A 270 -2.34 10.36 16.03
CA PRO A 270 -3.55 10.40 15.19
C PRO A 270 -4.17 9.02 14.93
N HIS A 271 -3.52 7.93 15.36
CA HIS A 271 -4.01 6.56 15.22
C HIS A 271 -4.45 5.97 16.56
N GLY A 272 -3.55 5.93 17.54
CA GLY A 272 -3.86 5.41 18.87
C GLY A 272 -2.69 5.52 19.84
N SER A 273 -3.00 5.53 21.14
CA SER A 273 -2.02 5.65 22.23
C SER A 273 -2.54 5.00 23.52
N ALA A 274 -1.62 4.61 24.39
CA ALA A 274 -1.94 4.24 25.77
C ALA A 274 -2.37 5.44 26.63
N GLY A 275 -2.04 6.66 26.23
CA GLY A 275 -2.44 7.89 26.92
C GLY A 275 -3.86 8.32 26.58
N ALA A 276 -4.66 8.66 27.59
CA ALA A 276 -5.99 9.24 27.40
C ALA A 276 -5.93 10.46 26.47
N LYS A 277 -7.01 10.73 25.72
CA LYS A 277 -7.04 11.78 24.68
C LYS A 277 -5.91 11.64 23.65
N LEU A 278 -5.43 10.41 23.42
CA LEU A 278 -4.41 10.07 22.44
C LEU A 278 -3.03 10.71 22.73
N LEU A 279 -2.74 11.10 23.96
CA LEU A 279 -1.45 11.72 24.30
C LEU A 279 -0.28 10.77 23.99
N ARG A 280 0.77 11.29 23.35
CA ARG A 280 1.98 10.52 22.99
C ARG A 280 2.81 10.13 24.21
N PHE A 281 3.81 9.29 23.97
CA PHE A 281 4.84 8.90 24.95
C PHE A 281 4.30 8.19 26.20
N GLY A 282 3.09 7.61 26.11
CA GLY A 282 2.41 6.99 27.24
C GLY A 282 2.08 7.98 28.36
N ALA A 283 1.98 9.28 28.05
CA ALA A 283 1.70 10.30 29.05
C ALA A 283 0.32 10.06 29.67
N LYS A 284 0.27 9.96 31.00
CA LYS A 284 -0.96 9.76 31.79
C LYS A 284 -1.68 11.07 32.10
N GLY A 285 -1.29 12.14 31.42
CA GLY A 285 -1.79 13.49 31.62
C GLY A 285 -0.84 14.54 31.08
N VAL A 286 -1.34 15.76 30.98
CA VAL A 286 -0.66 16.91 30.38
C VAL A 286 0.69 17.18 31.02
N SER A 287 0.76 17.25 32.35
CA SER A 287 2.01 17.58 33.05
C SER A 287 3.11 16.57 32.75
N SER A 288 2.76 15.27 32.70
CA SER A 288 3.71 14.21 32.34
C SER A 288 4.17 14.27 30.89
N LEU A 289 3.36 14.84 30.00
CA LEU A 289 3.73 15.12 28.61
C LEU A 289 4.70 16.30 28.54
N CYS A 290 4.42 17.40 29.24
CA CYS A 290 5.28 18.59 29.26
C CYS A 290 6.72 18.23 29.65
N ILE A 291 6.89 17.38 30.68
CA ILE A 291 8.19 16.93 31.15
C ILE A 291 8.98 16.21 30.04
N LYS A 292 8.34 15.52 29.09
CA LYS A 292 9.06 14.83 28.00
C LYS A 292 9.89 15.76 27.11
N CYS A 293 9.48 17.01 26.99
CA CYS A 293 10.12 17.99 26.10
C CYS A 293 10.76 19.16 26.86
N HIS A 294 10.49 19.31 28.16
CA HIS A 294 11.05 20.35 29.02
C HIS A 294 12.04 19.82 30.08
N SER A 295 12.34 18.51 30.07
CA SER A 295 13.44 17.96 30.86
C SER A 295 14.76 18.36 30.18
N PHE A 296 15.36 19.43 30.69
CA PHE A 296 16.71 19.89 30.36
C PHE A 296 17.49 20.08 31.65
#